data_AF-A0A8H6IM29-F1
#
_entry.id   AF-A0A8H6IM29-F1
#
_cell.length_a   1.000
_cell.length_b   1.000
_cell.length_c   1.000
_cell.angle_alpha   90.00
_cell.angle_beta   90.00
_cell.angle_gamma   90.00
#
_symmetry.space_group_name_H-M   'P 1'
#
loop_
_entity.id
_entity.type
_entity.pdbx_description
1 polymer ?
#
loop_
_entity_poly.entity_id
_entity_poly.type
_entity_poly.pdbx_seq_one_letter_code
_entity_poly.pdbx_strand_id
1 'polypeptide(L)'
;MTPILALLTPAPNLTNTKGGLPAAAVRKAVVTCILPAALYGAETWYKGKAQKGLIQKITRIIVTAARAILPVWKTTPASSLLREAGLPTGKVALEAARLRFAVRLQRINQQHPLATRIKQKGREQGSDGPF
;
A
#
# COMPACT_ATOMS: atom_id res chain seq x y z
N MET A 1 -16.51 8.17 -4.96
CA MET A 1 -15.23 7.47 -5.23
C MET A 1 -14.13 8.38 -5.78
N THR A 2 -14.15 9.67 -5.45
CA THR A 2 -13.17 10.70 -5.87
C THR A 2 -12.21 11.23 -4.78
N PRO A 3 -12.38 11.02 -3.46
CA PRO A 3 -11.57 11.76 -2.48
C PRO A 3 -10.12 11.23 -2.38
N ILE A 4 -9.91 9.92 -2.58
CA ILE A 4 -8.56 9.32 -2.47
C ILE A 4 -7.67 9.71 -3.67
N LEU A 5 -8.27 9.94 -4.84
CA LEU A 5 -7.51 10.38 -6.02
C LEU A 5 -7.11 11.86 -5.91
N ALA A 6 -7.90 12.71 -5.24
CA ALA A 6 -7.61 14.13 -5.03
C ALA A 6 -6.45 14.35 -4.04
N LEU A 7 -6.25 13.45 -3.07
CA LEU A 7 -5.06 13.43 -2.21
C LEU A 7 -3.79 12.97 -2.93
N LEU A 8 -3.93 12.41 -4.14
CA LEU A 8 -2.87 11.76 -4.88
C LEU A 8 -2.54 12.47 -6.21
N THR A 9 -3.40 13.37 -6.68
CA THR A 9 -2.97 14.36 -7.67
C THR A 9 -1.83 15.13 -7.03
N PRO A 10 -0.60 15.10 -7.59
CA PRO A 10 0.46 15.96 -7.10
C PRO A 10 -0.09 17.38 -7.23
N ALA A 11 -0.37 18.02 -6.09
CA ALA A 11 -0.82 19.39 -6.11
C ALA A 11 0.24 20.18 -6.89
N PRO A 12 -0.13 20.87 -7.98
CA PRO A 12 0.82 21.46 -8.92
C PRO A 12 1.79 22.46 -8.25
N ASN A 13 1.49 22.86 -7.00
CA ASN A 13 2.22 23.85 -6.25
C ASN A 13 3.21 23.27 -5.21
N LEU A 14 3.14 21.98 -4.84
CA LEU A 14 4.01 21.41 -3.78
C LEU A 14 5.38 20.97 -4.29
N THR A 15 5.52 20.70 -5.58
CA THR A 15 6.77 20.24 -6.22
C THR A 15 7.36 21.30 -7.16
N ASN A 16 6.94 22.55 -7.02
CA ASN A 16 7.42 23.66 -7.86
C ASN A 16 8.90 23.96 -7.53
N THR A 17 9.76 24.03 -8.54
CA THR A 17 11.21 24.27 -8.37
C THR A 17 11.54 25.62 -7.73
N LYS A 18 10.61 26.58 -7.75
CA LYS A 18 10.80 27.91 -7.15
C LYS A 18 10.25 28.06 -5.72
N GLY A 19 9.51 27.08 -5.18
CA GLY A 19 8.86 27.20 -3.86
C GLY A 19 8.22 25.92 -3.29
N GLY A 20 8.62 24.75 -3.78
CA GLY A 20 8.10 23.46 -3.37
C GLY A 20 8.68 22.97 -2.05
N LEU A 21 8.02 21.98 -1.45
CA LEU A 21 8.55 21.28 -0.29
C LEU A 21 9.87 20.58 -0.67
N PRO A 22 10.82 20.47 0.27
CA PRO A 22 12.01 19.65 0.03
C PRO A 22 11.59 18.22 -0.27
N ALA A 23 12.29 17.57 -1.22
CA ALA A 23 11.98 16.19 -1.65
C ALA A 23 11.87 15.20 -0.48
N ALA A 24 12.65 15.42 0.58
CA ALA A 24 12.58 14.65 1.82
C ALA A 24 11.22 14.77 2.54
N ALA A 25 10.63 15.96 2.59
CA ALA A 25 9.31 16.19 3.20
C ALA A 25 8.19 15.57 2.35
N VAL A 26 8.29 15.68 1.02
CA VAL A 26 7.36 15.02 0.09
C VAL A 26 7.43 13.51 0.26
N ARG A 27 8.64 12.94 0.31
CA ARG A 27 8.84 11.50 0.56
C ARG A 27 8.23 11.08 1.90
N LYS A 28 8.42 11.88 2.95
CA LYS A 28 7.83 11.61 4.27
C LYS A 28 6.31 11.57 4.17
N ALA A 29 5.68 12.57 3.56
CA ALA A 29 4.23 12.63 3.37
C ALA A 29 3.70 11.44 2.56
N VAL A 30 4.39 11.03 1.50
CA VAL A 30 4.03 9.85 0.70
C VAL A 30 4.05 8.58 1.57
N VAL A 31 5.12 8.38 2.34
CA VAL A 31 5.29 7.17 3.16
C VAL A 31 4.34 7.13 4.36
N THR A 32 4.04 8.28 4.97
CA THR A 32 3.21 8.35 6.19
C THR A 32 1.72 8.45 5.90
N CYS A 33 1.32 9.12 4.82
CA CYS A 33 -0.08 9.42 4.54
C CYS A 33 -0.60 8.61 3.36
N ILE A 34 0.08 8.67 2.23
CA ILE A 34 -0.41 8.10 0.97
C ILE A 34 -0.32 6.58 0.98
N LEU A 35 0.83 6.03 1.36
CA LEU A 35 1.06 4.59 1.34
C LEU A 35 0.14 3.85 2.33
N PRO A 36 -0.04 4.33 3.59
CA PRO A 36 -0.96 3.69 4.53
C PRO A 36 -2.42 3.86 4.12
N ALA A 37 -2.82 5.01 3.57
CA ALA A 37 -4.19 5.20 3.07
C ALA A 37 -4.51 4.31 1.88
N ALA A 38 -3.58 4.14 0.95
CA ALA A 38 -3.75 3.29 -0.23
C ALA A 38 -3.76 1.79 0.10
N LEU A 39 -3.04 1.38 1.15
CA LEU A 39 -2.94 -0.01 1.60
C LEU A 39 -3.91 -0.36 2.74
N TYR A 40 -4.74 0.59 3.17
CA TYR A 40 -5.65 0.38 4.29
C TYR A 40 -6.63 -0.76 4.00
N GLY A 41 -6.71 -1.71 4.93
CA GLY A 41 -7.59 -2.87 4.81
C GLY A 41 -7.21 -3.84 3.69
N ALA A 42 -5.97 -3.81 3.19
CA ALA A 42 -5.50 -4.74 2.16
C ALA A 42 -5.86 -6.20 2.47
N GLU A 43 -5.82 -6.62 3.73
CA GLU A 43 -6.20 -7.95 4.20
C GLU A 43 -7.65 -8.36 3.88
N THR A 44 -8.56 -7.40 3.70
CA THR A 44 -9.99 -7.67 3.50
C THR A 44 -10.36 -7.92 2.03
N TRP A 45 -9.66 -7.26 1.11
CA TRP A 45 -9.99 -7.28 -0.32
C TRP A 45 -8.88 -7.87 -1.20
N TYR A 46 -7.64 -7.96 -0.71
CA TYR A 46 -6.50 -8.47 -1.46
C TYR A 46 -6.49 -10.01 -1.48
N LYS A 47 -6.90 -10.58 -2.61
CA LYS A 47 -6.95 -12.03 -2.85
C LYS A 47 -5.66 -12.58 -3.49
N GLY A 48 -4.62 -11.76 -3.64
CA GLY A 48 -3.34 -12.15 -4.22
C GLY A 48 -3.19 -11.80 -5.70
N LYS A 49 -2.33 -12.54 -6.40
CA LYS A 49 -1.83 -12.21 -7.76
C LYS A 49 -2.92 -12.21 -8.85
N ALA A 50 -4.08 -12.80 -8.58
CA ALA A 50 -5.21 -12.83 -9.52
C ALA A 50 -5.82 -11.44 -9.78
N GLN A 51 -5.70 -10.50 -8.85
CA GLN A 51 -6.27 -9.14 -8.96
C GLN A 51 -5.34 -8.16 -9.69
N LYS A 52 -4.89 -8.52 -10.90
CA LYS A 52 -3.92 -7.73 -11.69
C LYS A 52 -4.36 -6.27 -11.89
N GLY A 53 -5.63 -6.01 -12.18
CA GLY A 53 -6.14 -4.66 -12.40
C GLY A 53 -6.07 -3.76 -11.16
N LEU A 54 -6.29 -4.31 -9.97
CA LEU A 54 -6.19 -3.56 -8.72
C LEU A 54 -4.73 -3.27 -8.35
N ILE A 55 -3.86 -4.27 -8.54
CA ILE A 55 -2.41 -4.13 -8.36
C ILE A 55 -1.85 -3.04 -9.30
N GLN A 56 -2.32 -2.98 -10.55
CA GLN A 56 -1.94 -1.95 -11.51
C GLN A 56 -2.41 -0.55 -11.07
N LYS A 57 -3.65 -0.42 -10.57
CA LYS A 57 -4.15 0.85 -10.02
C LYS A 57 -3.25 1.34 -8.90
N ILE A 58 -2.95 0.50 -7.91
CA ILE A 58 -2.07 0.85 -6.78
C ILE A 58 -0.63 1.15 -7.24
N THR A 59 -0.13 0.40 -8.22
CA THR A 59 1.19 0.69 -8.80
C THR A 59 1.23 2.06 -9.46
N ARG A 60 0.16 2.45 -10.18
CA ARG A 60 0.03 3.78 -10.78
C ARG A 60 0.04 4.88 -9.71
N ILE A 61 -0.63 4.65 -8.58
CA ILE A 61 -0.62 5.55 -7.42
C ILE A 61 0.81 5.78 -6.91
N ILE A 62 1.54 4.69 -6.66
CA ILE A 62 2.91 4.75 -6.13
C ILE A 62 3.86 5.40 -7.14
N VAL A 63 3.72 5.10 -8.44
CA VAL A 63 4.53 5.70 -9.50
C VAL A 63 4.28 7.21 -9.62
N THR A 64 3.03 7.66 -9.52
CA THR A 64 2.71 9.09 -9.47
C THR A 64 3.34 9.77 -8.26
N ALA A 65 3.26 9.14 -7.09
CA ALA A 65 3.92 9.63 -5.88
C ALA A 65 5.45 9.66 -6.02
N ALA A 66 6.06 8.66 -6.65
CA ALA A 66 7.50 8.61 -6.92
C ALA A 66 7.97 9.78 -7.82
N ARG A 67 7.18 10.15 -8.83
CA ARG A 67 7.44 11.33 -9.68
C ARG A 67 7.26 12.66 -8.95
N ALA A 68 6.51 12.68 -7.85
CA ALA A 68 6.42 13.88 -7.01
C ALA A 68 7.63 14.03 -6.08
N ILE A 69 8.27 12.91 -5.70
CA ILE A 69 9.46 12.92 -4.84
C ILE A 69 10.71 13.33 -5.62
N LEU A 70 10.88 12.79 -6.84
CA LEU A 70 12.08 12.99 -7.64
C LEU A 70 11.77 13.85 -8.88
N PRO A 71 12.62 14.81 -9.24
CA PRO A 71 12.51 15.51 -10.51
C PRO A 71 12.88 14.57 -11.66
N VAL A 72 11.89 13.87 -12.22
CA VAL A 72 12.08 12.81 -13.23
C VAL A 72 11.29 13.10 -14.50
N TRP A 73 11.90 12.79 -15.64
CA TRP A 73 11.30 12.94 -16.96
C TRP A 73 10.09 12.01 -17.15
N LYS A 74 9.12 12.44 -17.96
CA LYS A 74 7.92 11.63 -18.27
C LYS A 74 8.27 10.28 -18.92
N THR A 75 9.38 10.22 -19.65
CA THR A 75 9.88 9.03 -20.38
C THR A 75 10.59 8.01 -19.50
N THR A 76 10.91 8.34 -18.24
CA THR A 76 11.65 7.41 -17.38
C THR A 76 10.80 6.17 -17.04
N PRO A 77 11.35 4.96 -17.23
CA PRO A 77 10.63 3.72 -16.95
C PRO A 77 10.30 3.62 -15.46
N ALA A 78 9.10 3.08 -15.17
CA ALA A 78 8.59 2.99 -13.80
C ALA A 78 9.45 2.13 -12.87
N SER A 79 10.10 1.08 -13.39
CA SER A 79 10.99 0.20 -12.63
C SER A 79 12.21 0.96 -12.08
N SER A 80 12.88 1.75 -12.92
CA SER A 80 14.01 2.58 -12.49
C SER A 80 13.56 3.66 -11.51
N LEU A 81 12.46 4.34 -11.81
CA LEU A 81 11.92 5.39 -10.93
C LEU A 81 11.62 4.88 -9.51
N LEU A 82 11.00 3.70 -9.38
CA LEU A 82 10.68 3.13 -8.06
C LEU A 82 11.94 2.76 -7.28
N ARG A 83 12.98 2.28 -7.98
CA ARG A 83 14.29 1.98 -7.38
C ARG A 83 14.94 3.26 -6.85
N GLU A 84 14.98 4.32 -7.65
CA GLU A 84 15.56 5.61 -7.23
C GLU A 84 14.75 6.28 -6.10
N ALA A 85 13.42 6.17 -6.12
CA ALA A 85 12.57 6.71 -5.05
C ALA A 85 12.62 5.89 -3.75
N GLY A 86 13.21 4.69 -3.80
CA GLY A 86 13.21 3.73 -2.68
C GLY A 86 11.80 3.27 -2.30
N LEU A 87 10.90 3.15 -3.29
CA LEU A 87 9.51 2.74 -3.08
C LEU A 87 9.26 1.32 -3.62
N PRO A 88 8.47 0.49 -2.91
CA PRO A 88 8.11 -0.84 -3.39
C PRO A 88 7.12 -0.78 -4.56
N THR A 89 7.12 -1.81 -5.41
CA THR A 89 6.04 -1.99 -6.39
C THR A 89 4.70 -2.26 -5.67
N GLY A 90 3.57 -1.94 -6.32
CA GLY A 90 2.24 -2.10 -5.69
C GLY A 90 1.96 -3.53 -5.22
N LYS A 91 2.45 -4.53 -5.96
CA LYS A 91 2.36 -5.94 -5.56
C LYS A 91 3.13 -6.21 -4.26
N VAL A 92 4.39 -5.79 -4.20
CA VAL A 92 5.26 -6.00 -3.03
C VAL A 92 4.71 -5.26 -1.81
N ALA A 93 4.19 -4.05 -2.01
CA ALA A 93 3.57 -3.26 -0.96
C ALA A 93 2.34 -3.96 -0.35
N LEU A 94 1.48 -4.55 -1.20
CA LEU A 94 0.30 -5.31 -0.77
C LEU A 94 0.66 -6.62 -0.07
N GLU A 95 1.60 -7.37 -0.63
CA GLU A 95 2.10 -8.61 -0.01
C GLU A 95 2.72 -8.30 1.36
N ALA A 96 3.52 -7.24 1.47
CA ALA A 96 4.09 -6.79 2.73
C ALA A 96 3.01 -6.35 3.75
N ALA A 97 1.98 -5.62 3.31
CA ALA A 97 0.87 -5.23 4.19
C ALA A 97 0.12 -6.47 4.72
N ARG A 98 -0.17 -7.45 3.84
CA ARG A 98 -0.78 -8.72 4.21
C ARG A 98 0.06 -9.50 5.22
N LEU A 99 1.38 -9.59 5.00
CA LEU A 99 2.29 -10.28 5.91
C LEU A 99 2.38 -9.59 7.28
N ARG A 100 2.46 -8.25 7.30
CA ARG A 100 2.44 -7.47 8.56
C ARG A 100 1.17 -7.73 9.37
N PHE A 101 0.02 -7.83 8.69
CA PHE A 101 -1.24 -8.17 9.33
C PHE A 101 -1.23 -9.61 9.87
N ALA A 102 -0.73 -10.58 9.10
CA ALA A 102 -0.61 -11.96 9.56
C ALA A 102 0.28 -12.09 10.81
N VAL A 103 1.43 -11.42 10.83
CA VAL A 103 2.32 -11.40 12.01
C VAL A 103 1.64 -10.75 13.22
N ARG A 104 0.85 -9.68 13.01
CA ARG A 104 0.07 -9.06 14.08
C ARG A 104 -0.96 -10.02 14.68
N LEU A 105 -1.63 -10.80 13.83
CA LEU A 105 -2.57 -11.82 14.29
C LEU A 105 -1.87 -12.95 15.06
N GLN A 106 -0.66 -13.34 14.65
CA GLN A 106 0.12 -14.35 15.36
C GLN A 106 0.60 -13.87 16.74
N ARG A 107 0.95 -12.60 16.87
CA ARG A 107 1.43 -12.00 18.13
C ARG A 107 0.32 -11.54 19.07
N ILE A 108 -0.95 -11.72 18.70
CA ILE A 108 -2.05 -11.25 19.52
C ILE A 108 -2.12 -12.03 20.83
N ASN A 109 -2.37 -11.34 21.95
CA ASN A 109 -2.54 -11.99 23.25
C ASN A 109 -3.71 -12.98 23.17
N GLN A 110 -3.55 -14.16 23.77
CA GLN A 110 -4.58 -15.19 23.83
C GLN A 110 -5.86 -14.74 24.54
N GLN A 111 -5.77 -13.77 25.44
CA GLN A 111 -6.91 -13.16 26.13
C GLN A 111 -7.68 -12.14 25.26
N HIS A 112 -7.16 -11.79 24.08
CA HIS A 112 -7.80 -10.82 23.20
C HIS A 112 -9.04 -11.44 22.51
N PRO A 113 -10.17 -10.73 22.41
CA PRO A 113 -11.40 -11.26 21.82
C PRO A 113 -11.23 -11.73 20.36
N LEU A 114 -10.33 -11.09 19.61
CA LEU A 114 -9.98 -11.53 18.25
C LEU A 114 -9.29 -12.90 18.22
N ALA A 115 -8.51 -13.26 19.24
CA ALA A 115 -7.89 -14.59 19.32
C ALA A 115 -8.95 -15.69 19.43
N THR A 116 -9.99 -15.44 20.23
CA THR A 116 -11.16 -16.33 20.35
C THR A 116 -11.87 -16.48 19.01
N ARG A 117 -12.14 -15.38 18.30
CA ARG A 117 -12.80 -15.42 16.98
C ARG A 117 -11.98 -16.15 15.92
N ILE A 118 -10.66 -15.97 15.91
CA ILE A 118 -9.77 -16.69 14.98
C ILE A 118 -9.79 -18.19 15.26
N LYS A 119 -9.73 -18.58 16.55
CA LYS A 119 -9.83 -19.99 16.97
C LYS A 119 -11.19 -20.60 16.62
N GLN A 120 -12.29 -19.88 16.82
CA GLN A 120 -13.65 -20.32 16.46
C GLN A 120 -13.78 -20.55 14.96
N LYS A 121 -13.38 -19.57 14.14
CA LYS A 121 -13.42 -19.70 12.68
C LYS A 121 -12.54 -20.86 12.16
N GLY A 122 -11.39 -21.10 12.78
CA GLY A 122 -10.54 -22.24 12.45
C GLY A 122 -11.18 -23.60 12.77
N ARG A 123 -12.02 -23.67 13.81
CA ARG A 123 -12.76 -24.90 14.17
C ARG A 123 -13.95 -25.15 13.23
N GLU A 124 -14.65 -24.10 12.83
CA GLU A 124 -15.75 -24.19 11.85
C GLU A 124 -15.23 -24.64 10.47
N GLN A 125 -14.10 -24.09 10.01
CA GLN A 125 -13.49 -24.50 8.74
C GLN A 125 -12.90 -25.93 8.77
N GLY A 126 -12.55 -26.46 9.94
CA GLY A 126 -12.10 -27.84 10.11
C GLY A 126 -13.24 -28.88 10.13
N SER A 127 -14.49 -28.42 10.24
CA SER A 127 -15.70 -29.25 10.19
C SER A 127 -16.28 -29.34 8.76
N ASP A 128 -15.96 -28.37 7.90
CA ASP A 128 -16.52 -28.25 6.54
C ASP A 128 -15.60 -28.78 5.43
N GLY A 129 -14.59 -29.59 5.77
CA GLY A 129 -13.73 -30.25 4.78
C GLY A 129 -14.13 -31.71 4.56
N PRO A 130 -14.69 -32.11 3.41
CA PRO A 130 -14.66 -33.50 2.99
C PRO A 130 -13.24 -33.82 2.51
N PHE A 131 -12.80 -35.05 2.78
CA PHE A 131 -11.65 -35.75 2.17
C PHE A 131 -10.80 -34.99 1.14
#